data_AF-A0AAP5ET97-F1
#
_entry.id   AF-A0AAP5ET97-F1
#
_cell.length_a   1.000
_cell.length_b   1.000
_cell.length_c   1.000
_cell.angle_alpha   90.00
_cell.angle_beta   90.00
_cell.angle_gamma   90.00
#
_symmetry.space_group_name_H-M   'P 1'
#
loop_
_entity.id
_entity.type
_entity.pdbx_description
1 polymer ?
#
loop_
_entity_poly.entity_id
_entity_poly.type
_entity_poly.pdbx_seq_one_letter_code
_entity_poly.pdbx_strand_id
1 'polypeptide(L)'
;MRTIAALLSVLLIPSIGHADESLLGTMTAKWNTYIFVSTRMPQRDVVALAREASAAKATIVLNGFGGSDDTLMSTERYATQINALCCGKRPAHWIIDPVIAQRYRVKSAPTFVVAHGESENAGEYSAVAGDMSLSQALKFFAQGSRHQAAREYATQTYSSAFGNSE
;
A
#
# COMPACT_ATOMS: atom_id res chain seq x y z
N MET A 1 23.45 11.16 72.92
CA MET A 1 24.11 10.92 71.62
C MET A 1 23.17 10.05 70.79
N ARG A 2 22.65 10.61 69.69
CA ARG A 2 21.62 10.01 68.83
C ARG A 2 22.29 9.28 67.67
N THR A 3 22.02 7.98 67.53
CA THR A 3 22.40 7.19 66.34
C THR A 3 21.30 7.29 65.29
N ILE A 4 21.73 7.67 64.08
CA ILE A 4 20.91 7.85 62.87
C ILE A 4 20.83 6.50 62.16
N ALA A 5 19.61 6.01 61.92
CA ALA A 5 19.35 4.93 60.98
C ALA A 5 18.82 5.54 59.67
N ALA A 6 19.60 5.42 58.60
CA ALA A 6 19.21 5.80 57.25
C ALA A 6 18.54 4.59 56.56
N LEU A 7 17.26 4.73 56.22
CA LEU A 7 16.52 3.78 55.38
C LEU A 7 16.50 4.32 53.94
N LEU A 8 17.19 3.61 53.05
CA LEU A 8 17.25 3.88 51.61
C LEU A 8 16.05 3.15 50.95
N SER A 9 15.07 3.90 50.46
CA SER A 9 13.94 3.36 49.71
C SER A 9 14.27 3.31 48.21
N VAL A 10 14.38 2.10 47.66
CA VAL A 10 14.53 1.84 46.21
C VAL A 10 13.13 1.77 45.59
N LEU A 11 12.81 2.72 44.71
CA LEU A 11 11.60 2.72 43.88
C LEU A 11 11.83 1.81 42.65
N LEU A 12 11.12 0.67 42.60
CA LEU A 12 10.96 -0.11 41.37
C LEU A 12 9.95 0.58 40.46
N ILE A 13 10.37 0.97 39.26
CA ILE A 13 9.47 1.38 38.16
C ILE A 13 9.16 0.11 37.36
N PRO A 14 7.91 -0.34 37.25
CA PRO A 14 7.56 -1.41 36.33
C PRO A 14 7.65 -0.89 34.90
N SER A 15 8.54 -1.49 34.10
CA SER A 15 8.58 -1.34 32.65
C SER A 15 7.25 -1.81 32.07
N ILE A 16 6.45 -0.87 31.55
CA ILE A 16 5.24 -1.19 30.79
C ILE A 16 5.69 -1.84 29.49
N GLY A 17 5.48 -3.16 29.40
CA GLY A 17 5.74 -3.95 28.20
C GLY A 17 4.89 -3.43 27.03
N HIS A 18 5.56 -3.08 25.94
CA HIS A 18 4.93 -2.99 24.61
C HIS A 18 5.00 -4.38 23.98
N ALA A 19 3.97 -5.20 24.19
CA ALA A 19 3.78 -6.43 23.44
C ALA A 19 2.31 -6.86 23.57
N ASP A 20 1.41 -6.16 22.88
CA ASP A 20 0.06 -6.68 22.64
C ASP A 20 -0.47 -6.11 21.31
N GLU A 21 0.24 -6.43 20.22
CA GLU A 21 -0.38 -6.45 18.91
C GLU A 21 -1.22 -7.72 18.88
N SER A 22 -2.54 -7.57 19.06
CA SER A 22 -3.42 -8.69 19.37
C SER A 22 -3.35 -9.79 18.30
N LEU A 23 -3.28 -11.05 18.74
CA LEU A 23 -3.37 -12.25 17.89
C LEU A 23 -4.59 -12.25 16.94
N LEU A 24 -5.63 -11.48 17.25
CA LEU A 24 -6.80 -11.27 16.40
C LEU A 24 -6.48 -10.44 15.13
N GLY A 25 -5.52 -9.51 15.21
CA GLY A 25 -5.01 -8.77 14.06
C GLY A 25 -4.32 -9.67 13.03
N THR A 26 -3.70 -10.75 13.50
CA THR A 26 -3.06 -11.77 12.64
C THR A 26 -4.08 -12.72 11.98
N MET A 27 -5.31 -12.82 12.49
CA MET A 27 -6.34 -13.73 11.98
C MET A 27 -7.28 -13.12 10.93
N THR A 28 -7.17 -11.81 10.66
CA THR A 28 -7.91 -11.17 9.56
C THR A 28 -6.91 -10.63 8.56
N ALA A 29 -6.77 -11.31 7.42
CA ALA A 29 -5.87 -10.83 6.38
C ALA A 29 -6.29 -9.42 5.93
N LYS A 30 -5.34 -8.50 5.81
CA LYS A 30 -5.66 -7.12 5.48
C LYS A 30 -6.00 -6.98 4.00
N TRP A 31 -6.99 -6.15 3.68
CA TRP A 31 -7.24 -5.73 2.31
C TRP A 31 -6.22 -4.70 1.84
N ASN A 32 -5.69 -4.89 0.64
CA ASN A 32 -4.68 -4.05 0.01
C ASN A 32 -5.14 -3.55 -1.35
N THR A 33 -4.65 -2.37 -1.72
CA THR A 33 -4.80 -1.78 -3.06
C THR A 33 -3.45 -1.76 -3.74
N TYR A 34 -3.36 -2.36 -4.93
CA TYR A 34 -2.16 -2.39 -5.76
C TYR A 34 -2.38 -1.66 -7.07
N ILE A 35 -1.34 -0.96 -7.52
CA ILE A 35 -1.27 -0.35 -8.85
C ILE A 35 -0.05 -0.91 -9.56
N PHE A 36 -0.28 -1.78 -10.53
CA PHE A 36 0.76 -2.33 -11.36
C PHE A 36 1.13 -1.31 -12.43
N VAL A 37 2.40 -0.89 -12.44
CA VAL A 37 2.93 0.08 -13.41
C VAL A 37 4.12 -0.51 -14.16
N SER A 38 4.59 0.21 -15.18
CA SER A 38 5.82 -0.12 -15.90
C SER A 38 6.68 1.13 -16.03
N THR A 39 8.00 0.98 -15.99
CA THR A 39 8.97 2.05 -16.27
C THR A 39 8.88 2.57 -17.71
N ARG A 40 8.20 1.85 -18.60
CA ARG A 40 7.93 2.26 -20.00
C ARG A 40 6.70 3.17 -20.13
N MET A 41 5.90 3.32 -19.07
CA MET A 41 4.78 4.25 -19.07
C MET A 41 5.29 5.71 -19.13
N PRO A 42 4.53 6.64 -19.73
CA PRO A 42 4.90 8.06 -19.68
C PRO A 42 5.05 8.55 -18.25
N GLN A 43 6.15 9.25 -17.96
CA GLN A 43 6.48 9.71 -16.61
C GLN A 43 5.33 10.49 -15.97
N ARG A 44 4.64 11.34 -16.74
CA ARG A 44 3.52 12.15 -16.26
C ARG A 44 2.37 11.27 -15.71
N ASP A 45 2.10 10.14 -16.35
CA ASP A 45 1.00 9.25 -15.99
C ASP A 45 1.37 8.50 -14.70
N VAL A 46 2.62 8.05 -14.59
CA VAL A 46 3.12 7.40 -13.37
C VAL A 46 3.19 8.37 -12.19
N VAL A 47 3.54 9.64 -12.41
CA VAL A 47 3.51 10.70 -11.39
C VAL A 47 2.07 10.94 -10.90
N ALA A 48 1.09 10.95 -11.80
CA ALA A 48 -0.31 11.09 -11.43
C ALA A 48 -0.79 9.89 -10.60
N LEU A 49 -0.49 8.67 -11.03
CA LEU A 49 -0.80 7.45 -10.30
C LEU A 49 -0.11 7.40 -8.93
N ALA A 50 1.14 7.84 -8.83
CA ALA A 50 1.87 7.84 -7.56
C ALA A 50 1.28 8.83 -6.55
N ARG A 51 0.80 9.99 -7.02
CA ARG A 51 0.09 10.95 -6.17
C ARG A 51 -1.17 10.33 -5.57
N GLU A 52 -1.98 9.66 -6.40
CA GLU A 52 -3.19 8.99 -5.91
C GLU A 52 -2.89 7.79 -5.02
N ALA A 53 -1.85 7.02 -5.34
CA ALA A 53 -1.39 5.91 -4.51
C ALA A 53 -0.99 6.37 -3.11
N SER A 54 -0.25 7.48 -3.01
CA SER A 54 0.11 8.11 -1.74
C SER A 54 -1.15 8.50 -0.93
N ALA A 55 -2.13 9.15 -1.58
CA ALA A 55 -3.36 9.56 -0.91
C ALA A 55 -4.19 8.37 -0.41
N ALA A 56 -4.29 7.31 -1.22
CA ALA A 56 -5.06 6.11 -0.92
C ALA A 56 -4.32 5.04 -0.11
N LYS A 57 -3.05 5.28 0.25
CA LYS A 57 -2.15 4.28 0.85
C LYS A 57 -2.08 2.98 0.02
N ALA A 58 -2.14 3.12 -1.31
CA ALA A 58 -1.96 2.01 -2.23
C ALA A 58 -0.48 1.73 -2.48
N THR A 59 -0.18 0.49 -2.84
CA THR A 59 1.18 0.06 -3.19
C THR A 59 1.34 0.02 -4.69
N ILE A 60 2.39 0.67 -5.20
CA ILE A 60 2.77 0.60 -6.60
C ILE A 60 3.67 -0.61 -6.80
N VAL A 61 3.37 -1.41 -7.81
CA VAL A 61 4.05 -2.68 -8.08
C VAL A 61 4.71 -2.62 -9.45
N LEU A 62 5.98 -2.97 -9.49
CA LEU A 62 6.74 -3.19 -10.72
C LEU A 62 6.94 -4.69 -10.94
N ASN A 63 6.64 -5.15 -12.16
CA ASN A 63 6.77 -6.56 -12.57
C ASN A 63 8.21 -6.90 -12.99
N GLY A 64 9.18 -6.58 -12.14
CA GLY A 64 10.61 -6.74 -12.40
C GLY A 64 11.39 -5.42 -12.40
N PHE A 65 12.68 -5.52 -12.69
CA PHE A 65 13.57 -4.37 -12.76
C PHE A 65 13.31 -3.54 -14.01
N GLY A 66 13.60 -2.25 -13.91
CA GLY A 66 13.46 -1.32 -15.01
C GLY A 66 14.22 -0.02 -14.79
N GLY A 67 13.98 0.94 -15.69
CA GLY A 67 14.60 2.25 -15.69
C GLY A 67 15.66 2.33 -16.78
N SER A 68 16.82 2.90 -16.49
CA SER A 68 17.86 3.13 -17.50
C SER A 68 18.67 1.89 -17.86
N ASP A 69 18.84 0.95 -16.93
CA ASP A 69 19.75 -0.20 -17.08
C ASP A 69 19.19 -1.54 -16.56
N ASP A 70 17.88 -1.63 -16.31
CA ASP A 70 17.19 -2.85 -15.82
C ASP A 70 17.80 -3.48 -14.56
N THR A 71 18.39 -2.66 -13.69
CA THR A 71 18.91 -3.09 -12.38
C THR A 71 17.98 -2.71 -11.22
N LEU A 72 18.14 -3.37 -10.07
CA LEU A 72 17.49 -2.99 -8.82
C LEU A 72 17.74 -1.51 -8.47
N MET A 73 18.99 -1.06 -8.56
CA MET A 73 19.39 0.31 -8.23
C MET A 73 18.74 1.35 -9.15
N SER A 74 18.66 1.07 -10.46
CA SER A 74 17.93 1.93 -11.40
C SER A 74 16.44 1.99 -11.07
N THR A 75 15.86 0.85 -10.69
CA THR A 75 14.44 0.76 -10.34
C THR A 75 14.12 1.58 -9.07
N GLU A 76 14.97 1.49 -8.05
CA GLU A 76 14.86 2.29 -6.82
C GLU A 76 15.02 3.78 -7.10
N ARG A 77 15.98 4.16 -7.96
CA ARG A 77 16.17 5.54 -8.40
C ARG A 77 14.94 6.08 -9.13
N TYR A 78 14.36 5.27 -10.02
CA TYR A 78 13.12 5.60 -10.71
C TYR A 78 11.97 5.86 -9.73
N ALA A 79 11.70 4.95 -8.79
CA ALA A 79 10.65 5.11 -7.79
C ALA A 79 10.87 6.37 -6.92
N THR A 80 12.13 6.62 -6.52
CA THR A 80 12.51 7.81 -5.75
C THR A 80 12.27 9.09 -6.55
N GLN A 81 12.65 9.11 -7.83
CA GLN A 81 12.43 10.25 -8.72
C GLN A 81 10.93 10.55 -8.87
N ILE A 82 10.09 9.53 -9.10
CA ILE A 82 8.64 9.74 -9.19
C ILE A 82 8.08 10.31 -7.89
N ASN A 83 8.46 9.75 -6.73
CA ASN A 83 8.02 10.25 -5.43
C ASN A 83 8.44 11.72 -5.18
N ALA A 84 9.63 12.11 -5.61
CA ALA A 84 10.11 13.49 -5.50
C ALA A 84 9.28 14.48 -6.32
N LEU A 85 8.67 14.04 -7.42
CA LEU A 85 7.85 14.89 -8.31
C LEU A 85 6.42 15.14 -7.78
N CYS A 86 5.86 14.26 -6.94
CA CYS A 86 4.45 14.34 -6.53
C CYS A 86 4.20 14.42 -5.02
N CYS A 87 5.02 13.73 -4.23
CA CYS A 87 4.47 13.07 -3.05
C CYS A 87 5.06 13.61 -1.73
N GLY A 88 6.13 14.41 -1.80
CA GLY A 88 6.65 15.20 -0.69
C GLY A 88 6.85 14.38 0.59
N LYS A 89 6.21 14.79 1.69
CA LYS A 89 6.29 14.12 3.00
C LYS A 89 5.54 12.79 3.09
N ARG A 90 4.73 12.44 2.09
CA ARG A 90 3.94 11.20 2.03
C ARG A 90 4.27 10.48 0.73
N PRO A 91 5.45 9.84 0.59
CA PRO A 91 5.79 9.10 -0.61
C PRO A 91 4.81 7.95 -0.84
N ALA A 92 4.56 7.60 -2.11
CA ALA A 92 3.89 6.34 -2.43
C ALA A 92 4.79 5.17 -2.06
N HIS A 93 4.18 4.05 -1.67
CA HIS A 93 4.90 2.82 -1.39
C HIS A 93 5.15 2.04 -2.69
N TRP A 94 6.36 1.54 -2.88
CA TRP A 94 6.78 0.82 -4.09
C TRP A 94 7.33 -0.54 -3.72
N ILE A 95 6.99 -1.55 -4.52
CA ILE A 95 7.60 -2.89 -4.45
C ILE A 95 7.94 -3.39 -5.85
N ILE A 96 8.95 -4.26 -5.92
CA ILE A 96 9.31 -5.00 -7.13
C ILE A 96 8.94 -6.46 -6.84
N ASP A 97 7.81 -6.89 -7.38
CA ASP A 97 7.26 -8.21 -7.10
C ASP A 97 6.59 -8.77 -8.37
N PRO A 98 7.31 -9.62 -9.13
CA PRO A 98 6.72 -10.28 -10.28
C PRO A 98 5.74 -11.41 -9.88
N VAL A 99 5.86 -11.97 -8.67
CA VAL A 99 5.03 -13.07 -8.20
C VAL A 99 3.60 -12.59 -7.94
N ILE A 100 3.42 -11.43 -7.30
CA ILE A 100 2.09 -10.84 -7.09
C ILE A 100 1.42 -10.44 -8.42
N ALA A 101 2.19 -10.03 -9.43
CA ALA A 101 1.68 -9.75 -10.76
C ALA A 101 1.13 -11.00 -11.44
N GLN A 102 1.84 -12.14 -11.30
CA GLN A 102 1.38 -13.44 -11.77
C GLN A 102 0.12 -13.90 -11.03
N ARG A 103 0.10 -13.76 -9.69
CA ARG A 103 -1.02 -14.12 -8.83
C ARG A 103 -2.34 -13.45 -9.26
N TYR A 104 -2.29 -12.15 -9.54
CA TYR A 104 -3.46 -11.40 -10.00
C TYR A 104 -3.61 -11.35 -11.52
N ARG A 105 -2.84 -12.18 -12.25
CA ARG A 105 -2.92 -12.35 -13.70
C ARG A 105 -2.79 -11.03 -14.47
N VAL A 106 -1.94 -10.13 -13.98
CA VAL A 106 -1.67 -8.83 -14.58
C VAL A 106 -0.91 -9.01 -15.89
N LYS A 107 -1.45 -8.49 -17.00
CA LYS A 107 -0.87 -8.62 -18.34
C LYS A 107 -0.48 -7.29 -18.98
N SER A 108 -0.96 -6.17 -18.42
CA SER A 108 -0.72 -4.83 -18.94
C SER A 108 -0.59 -3.84 -17.79
N ALA A 109 0.07 -2.72 -18.06
CA ALA A 109 0.16 -1.59 -17.16
C ALA A 109 -0.55 -0.37 -17.79
N PRO A 110 -1.30 0.43 -17.01
CA PRO A 110 -1.60 0.19 -15.60
C PRO A 110 -2.69 -0.88 -15.40
N THR A 111 -2.57 -1.60 -14.29
CA THR A 111 -3.63 -2.47 -13.77
C THR A 111 -3.82 -2.19 -12.28
N PHE A 112 -5.06 -2.07 -11.86
CA PHE A 112 -5.45 -1.82 -10.48
C PHE A 112 -6.00 -3.10 -9.87
N VAL A 113 -5.66 -3.38 -8.62
CA VAL A 113 -6.15 -4.56 -7.90
C VAL A 113 -6.55 -4.17 -6.49
N VAL A 114 -7.71 -4.66 -6.04
CA VAL A 114 -8.06 -4.74 -4.61
C VAL A 114 -8.10 -6.20 -4.20
N ALA A 115 -7.34 -6.58 -3.17
CA ALA A 115 -7.17 -7.98 -2.79
C ALA A 115 -7.11 -8.17 -1.28
N HIS A 116 -7.57 -9.33 -0.81
CA HIS A 116 -7.51 -9.74 0.59
C HIS A 116 -6.26 -10.58 0.86
N GLY A 117 -5.35 -10.07 1.71
CA GLY A 117 -4.11 -10.76 2.06
C GLY A 117 -3.26 -11.10 0.85
N GLU A 118 -2.61 -12.27 0.92
CA GLU A 118 -1.78 -12.85 -0.13
C GLU A 118 -2.53 -13.91 -0.96
N SER A 119 -3.85 -13.91 -0.94
CA SER A 119 -4.63 -14.98 -1.54
C SER A 119 -4.50 -15.06 -3.05
N GLU A 120 -4.30 -16.27 -3.57
CA GLU A 120 -4.28 -16.57 -5.01
C GLU A 120 -5.68 -16.93 -5.55
N ASN A 121 -6.66 -17.03 -4.64
CA ASN A 121 -8.02 -17.36 -5.01
C ASN A 121 -8.64 -16.22 -5.83
N ALA A 122 -9.10 -16.53 -7.04
CA ALA A 122 -9.80 -15.56 -7.90
C ALA A 122 -11.10 -15.00 -7.28
N GLY A 123 -11.59 -15.63 -6.20
CA GLY A 123 -12.69 -15.16 -5.36
C GLY A 123 -12.33 -14.04 -4.38
N GLU A 124 -11.04 -13.72 -4.23
CA GLU A 124 -10.54 -12.88 -3.13
C GLU A 124 -9.83 -11.60 -3.62
N TYR A 125 -9.94 -11.30 -4.92
CA TYR A 125 -9.51 -10.03 -5.49
C TYR A 125 -10.43 -9.53 -6.61
N SER A 126 -10.35 -8.24 -6.91
CA SER A 126 -10.91 -7.61 -8.11
C SER A 126 -9.82 -6.84 -8.82
N ALA A 127 -9.76 -6.96 -10.14
CA ALA A 127 -8.75 -6.31 -10.96
C ALA A 127 -9.40 -5.58 -12.15
N VAL A 128 -8.84 -4.44 -12.54
CA VAL A 128 -9.21 -3.72 -13.77
C VAL A 128 -7.96 -3.15 -14.41
N ALA A 129 -7.81 -3.35 -15.72
CA ALA A 129 -6.73 -2.78 -16.51
C ALA A 129 -7.28 -1.69 -17.42
N GLY A 130 -6.50 -0.63 -17.63
CA GLY A 130 -6.87 0.45 -18.54
C GLY A 130 -6.28 1.79 -18.14
N ASP A 131 -6.24 2.71 -19.10
CA ASP A 131 -5.77 4.09 -18.90
C ASP A 131 -6.81 4.89 -18.11
N MET A 132 -6.68 4.89 -16.78
CA MET A 132 -7.57 5.56 -15.84
C MET A 132 -6.84 5.92 -14.55
N SER A 133 -7.47 6.73 -13.71
CA SER A 133 -6.97 7.06 -12.37
C SER A 133 -7.28 5.93 -11.36
N LEU A 134 -6.59 5.93 -10.21
CA LEU A 134 -6.92 5.04 -9.10
C LEU A 134 -8.31 5.37 -8.54
N SER A 135 -8.65 6.65 -8.45
CA SER A 135 -9.97 7.10 -8.01
C SER A 135 -11.10 6.52 -8.89
N GLN A 136 -10.91 6.47 -10.21
CA GLN A 136 -11.83 5.83 -11.16
C GLN A 136 -11.87 4.30 -10.99
N ALA A 137 -10.71 3.65 -10.82
CA ALA A 137 -10.65 2.21 -10.58
C ALA A 137 -11.36 1.80 -9.28
N LEU A 138 -11.22 2.56 -8.20
CA LEU A 138 -11.91 2.30 -6.94
C LEU A 138 -13.42 2.49 -7.07
N LYS A 139 -13.89 3.54 -7.77
CA LYS A 139 -15.32 3.70 -8.12
C LYS A 139 -15.83 2.50 -8.92
N PHE A 140 -15.05 2.04 -9.91
CA PHE A 140 -15.38 0.85 -10.70
C PHE A 140 -15.53 -0.40 -9.82
N PHE A 141 -14.62 -0.63 -8.87
CA PHE A 141 -14.72 -1.76 -7.95
C PHE A 141 -15.90 -1.64 -6.99
N ALA A 142 -16.14 -0.46 -6.42
CA ALA A 142 -17.25 -0.20 -5.50
C ALA A 142 -18.61 -0.51 -6.15
N GLN A 143 -18.77 -0.20 -7.44
CA GLN A 143 -20.02 -0.38 -8.17
C GLN A 143 -20.16 -1.76 -8.82
N GLY A 144 -19.06 -2.31 -9.36
CA GLY A 144 -19.10 -3.44 -10.30
C GLY A 144 -18.43 -4.72 -9.81
N SER A 145 -17.76 -4.73 -8.66
CA SER A 145 -17.11 -5.96 -8.18
C SER A 145 -18.14 -7.04 -7.84
N ARG A 146 -17.86 -8.27 -8.25
CA ARG A 146 -18.66 -9.46 -7.90
C ARG A 146 -18.51 -9.83 -6.42
N HIS A 147 -17.47 -9.36 -5.76
CA HIS A 147 -17.13 -9.70 -4.38
C HIS A 147 -17.55 -8.57 -3.45
N GLN A 148 -18.47 -8.84 -2.52
CA GLN A 148 -19.01 -7.82 -1.61
C GLN A 148 -17.91 -7.13 -0.79
N ALA A 149 -16.98 -7.89 -0.22
CA ALA A 149 -15.89 -7.36 0.56
C ALA A 149 -14.97 -6.43 -0.26
N ALA A 150 -14.76 -6.71 -1.55
CA ALA A 150 -14.01 -5.83 -2.44
C ALA A 150 -14.76 -4.51 -2.71
N ARG A 151 -16.10 -4.56 -2.86
CA ARG A 151 -16.94 -3.34 -3.02
C ARG A 151 -16.85 -2.45 -1.79
N GLU A 152 -17.00 -3.04 -0.60
CA GLU A 152 -16.97 -2.34 0.69
C GLU A 152 -15.59 -1.72 0.94
N TYR A 153 -14.52 -2.49 0.72
CA TYR A 153 -13.15 -2.00 0.83
C TYR A 153 -12.85 -0.87 -0.15
N ALA A 154 -13.26 -1.01 -1.41
CA ALA A 154 -13.06 0.03 -2.42
C ALA A 154 -13.83 1.31 -2.09
N THR A 155 -15.06 1.19 -1.59
CA THR A 155 -15.87 2.33 -1.11
C THR A 155 -15.18 3.06 0.03
N GLN A 156 -14.72 2.32 1.05
CA GLN A 156 -14.03 2.91 2.19
C GLN A 156 -12.72 3.59 1.77
N THR A 157 -11.93 2.93 0.92
CA THR A 157 -10.66 3.45 0.42
C THR A 157 -10.90 4.73 -0.38
N TYR A 158 -11.88 4.73 -1.30
CA TYR A 158 -12.24 5.90 -2.08
C TYR A 158 -12.66 7.07 -1.18
N SER A 159 -13.61 6.87 -0.27
CA SER A 159 -14.11 7.94 0.60
C SER A 159 -13.02 8.52 1.50
N SER A 160 -12.13 7.69 2.03
CA SER A 160 -11.03 8.16 2.88
C SER A 160 -9.96 8.95 2.12
N ALA A 161 -9.71 8.60 0.87
CA ALA A 161 -8.65 9.19 0.05
C ALA A 161 -9.13 10.40 -0.79
N PHE A 162 -10.39 10.38 -1.24
CA PHE A 162 -10.93 11.28 -2.26
C PHE A 162 -12.31 11.87 -1.92
N GLY A 163 -12.89 11.52 -0.77
CA GLY A 163 -14.25 11.96 -0.39
C GLY A 163 -14.39 13.44 -0.04
N ASN A 164 -13.29 14.18 0.14
CA ASN A 164 -13.28 15.62 0.41
C ASN A 164 -12.89 16.46 -0.82
N SER A 165 -12.86 15.86 -2.02
CA SER A 165 -12.40 16.50 -3.27
C SER A 165 -13.50 16.69 -4.32
N GLU A 166 -14.77 16.64 -3.91
CA GLU A 166 -15.94 17.00 -4.74
C GLU A 166 -16.48 18.38 -4.36
#